data_AF-F7V820-F1
#
_entry.id   AF-F7V820-F1
#
_cell.length_a   1.000
_cell.length_b   1.000
_cell.length_c   1.000
_cell.angle_alpha   90.00
_cell.angle_beta   90.00
_cell.angle_gamma   90.00
#
_symmetry.space_group_name_H-M   'P 1'
#
loop_
_entity.id
_entity.type
_entity.pdbx_description
1 polymer ?
#
loop_
_entity_poly.entity_id
_entity_poly.type
_entity_poly.pdbx_seq_one_letter_code
_entity_poly.pdbx_strand_id
1 'polypeptide(L)'
;MTHKNEREWIGRLQMELIRIYGPLQAAGAGGRAVQGILGDFQRMLERTPVGQSCREEYRMEDGKAVVILSGIRTEGVEYLGMVTEAEINGRKILSGD
;
A
#
# COMPACT_ATOMS: atom_id res chain seq x y z
N MET A 1 2.54 8.31 -18.19
CA MET A 1 1.19 7.89 -17.77
C MET A 1 1.37 7.03 -16.52
N THR A 2 1.51 7.61 -15.33
CA THR A 2 1.89 6.81 -14.14
C THR A 2 1.19 7.31 -12.86
N HIS A 3 1.16 8.62 -12.64
CA HIS A 3 0.55 9.22 -11.43
C HIS A 3 -0.96 9.01 -11.24
N LYS A 4 -1.71 8.69 -12.31
CA LYS A 4 -3.17 8.50 -12.22
C LYS A 4 -3.52 7.17 -11.52
N ASN A 5 -2.70 6.12 -11.71
CA ASN A 5 -2.92 4.84 -11.05
C ASN A 5 -2.57 4.93 -9.55
N GLU A 6 -1.46 5.60 -9.21
CA GLU A 6 -0.97 5.76 -7.84
C GLU A 6 -1.99 6.39 -6.89
N ARG A 7 -2.50 7.57 -7.25
CA ARG A 7 -3.50 8.27 -6.42
C ARG A 7 -4.79 7.48 -6.28
N GLU A 8 -5.16 6.74 -7.30
CA GLU A 8 -6.40 5.98 -7.33
C GLU A 8 -6.36 4.79 -6.36
N TRP A 9 -5.32 3.94 -6.43
CA TRP A 9 -5.26 2.78 -5.56
C TRP A 9 -4.97 3.18 -4.10
N ILE A 10 -4.19 4.23 -3.85
CA ILE A 10 -4.00 4.78 -2.50
C ILE A 10 -5.33 5.30 -1.95
N GLY A 11 -6.12 6.01 -2.77
CA GLY A 11 -7.46 6.47 -2.37
C GLY A 11 -8.40 5.31 -2.05
N ARG A 12 -8.37 4.23 -2.83
CA ARG A 12 -9.15 3.01 -2.55
C ARG A 12 -8.71 2.33 -1.26
N LEU A 13 -7.40 2.22 -1.00
CA LEU A 13 -6.86 1.68 0.24
C LEU A 13 -7.31 2.51 1.46
N GLN A 14 -7.24 3.84 1.35
CA GLN A 14 -7.77 4.74 2.37
C GLN A 14 -9.26 4.46 2.61
N MET A 15 -10.10 4.45 1.57
CA MET A 15 -11.54 4.20 1.71
C MET A 15 -11.87 2.86 2.36
N GLU A 16 -11.14 1.79 2.05
CA GLU A 16 -11.37 0.49 2.71
C GLU A 16 -10.99 0.53 4.19
N LEU A 17 -9.89 1.20 4.56
CA LEU A 17 -9.59 1.44 5.97
C LEU A 17 -10.67 2.30 6.64
N ILE A 18 -11.18 3.34 5.96
CA ILE A 18 -12.31 4.13 6.47
C ILE A 18 -13.54 3.24 6.71
N ARG A 19 -13.82 2.30 5.82
CA ARG A 19 -14.94 1.36 5.95
C ARG A 19 -14.78 0.41 7.14
N ILE A 20 -13.56 -0.05 7.41
CA ILE A 20 -13.25 -0.98 8.53
C ILE A 20 -13.34 -0.26 9.88
N TYR A 21 -12.81 0.97 9.98
CA TYR A 21 -12.69 1.71 11.24
C TYR A 21 -13.82 2.71 11.49
N GLY A 22 -14.61 3.04 10.46
CA GLY A 22 -15.65 4.05 10.49
C GLY A 22 -15.11 5.49 10.32
N PRO A 23 -15.96 6.43 9.88
CA PRO A 23 -15.57 7.79 9.50
C PRO A 23 -14.97 8.63 10.65
N LEU A 24 -15.34 8.33 11.90
CA LEU A 24 -14.86 9.04 13.10
C LEU A 24 -13.41 8.70 13.47
N GLN A 25 -12.93 7.48 13.19
CA GLN A 25 -11.53 7.07 13.39
C GLN A 25 -10.67 7.31 12.14
N ALA A 26 -11.30 7.24 10.97
CA ALA A 26 -10.74 7.44 9.65
C ALA A 26 -10.10 8.82 9.39
N ALA A 27 -10.71 9.90 9.89
CA ALA A 27 -10.35 11.27 9.53
C ALA A 27 -8.95 11.72 10.03
N GLY A 28 -8.23 10.87 10.78
CA GLY A 28 -6.83 11.11 11.14
C GLY A 28 -6.00 9.85 11.35
N ALA A 29 -6.59 8.73 11.78
CA ALA A 29 -5.83 7.48 11.98
C ALA A 29 -5.62 6.72 10.66
N GLY A 30 -6.64 6.63 9.81
CA GLY A 30 -6.56 5.92 8.53
C GLY A 30 -5.51 6.52 7.58
N GLY A 31 -5.48 7.85 7.46
CA GLY A 31 -4.47 8.54 6.66
C GLY A 31 -3.05 8.31 7.17
N ARG A 32 -2.82 8.37 8.49
CA ARG A 32 -1.51 8.11 9.09
C ARG A 32 -1.07 6.65 8.96
N ALA A 33 -1.99 5.71 9.09
CA ALA A 33 -1.71 4.29 8.91
C ALA A 33 -1.25 3.99 7.48
N VAL A 34 -1.94 4.53 6.47
CA VAL A 34 -1.53 4.39 5.05
C VAL A 34 -0.15 4.97 4.83
N GLN A 35 0.12 6.20 5.31
CA GLN A 35 1.45 6.80 5.15
C GLN A 35 2.56 5.99 5.85
N GLY A 36 2.27 5.42 7.03
CA GLY A 36 3.19 4.54 7.74
C GLY A 36 3.50 3.27 6.96
N ILE A 37 2.47 2.59 6.45
CA ILE A 37 2.62 1.40 5.60
C ILE A 37 3.44 1.71 4.35
N LEU A 38 3.08 2.77 3.63
CA LEU A 38 3.77 3.13 2.40
C LEU A 38 5.23 3.51 2.66
N GLY A 39 5.51 4.25 3.73
CA GLY A 39 6.88 4.63 4.09
C GLY A 39 7.73 3.43 4.52
N ASP A 40 7.14 2.46 5.20
CA ASP A 40 7.85 1.23 5.56
C ASP A 40 8.13 0.35 4.34
N PHE A 41 7.12 0.14 3.50
CA PHE A 41 7.26 -0.66 2.27
C PHE A 41 8.29 -0.06 1.31
N GLN A 42 8.36 1.27 1.22
CA GLN A 42 9.40 1.96 0.46
C GLN A 42 10.81 1.56 0.92
N ARG A 43 11.06 1.55 2.23
CA ARG A 43 12.38 1.16 2.78
C ARG A 43 12.69 -0.30 2.49
N MET A 44 11.69 -1.17 2.53
CA MET A 44 11.86 -2.59 2.20
C MET A 44 12.21 -2.79 0.73
N LEU A 45 11.51 -2.10 -0.18
CA LEU A 45 11.83 -2.11 -1.61
C LEU A 45 13.21 -1.51 -1.91
N GLU A 46 13.61 -0.42 -1.23
CA GLU A 46 14.93 0.19 -1.41
C GLU A 46 16.09 -0.70 -0.97
N ARG A 47 15.85 -1.61 -0.03
CA ARG A 47 16.82 -2.63 0.40
C ARG A 47 16.82 -3.88 -0.47
N THR A 48 15.77 -4.06 -1.27
CA THR A 48 15.64 -5.20 -2.19
C THR A 48 16.56 -4.98 -3.39
N PRO A 49 17.31 -5.99 -3.86
CA PRO A 49 18.12 -5.86 -5.06
C PRO A 49 17.28 -5.46 -6.28
N VAL A 50 17.86 -4.66 -7.18
CA VAL A 50 17.22 -4.26 -8.43
C VAL A 50 16.82 -5.50 -9.23
N GLY A 51 15.59 -5.48 -9.77
CA GLY A 51 14.98 -6.59 -10.50
C GLY A 51 14.32 -7.65 -9.63
N GLN A 52 14.41 -7.55 -8.29
CA GLN A 52 13.74 -8.48 -7.39
C GLN A 52 12.42 -7.93 -6.85
N SER A 53 11.50 -8.86 -6.55
CA SER A 53 10.21 -8.57 -5.95
C SER A 53 10.28 -8.55 -4.42
N CYS A 54 9.51 -7.67 -3.80
CA CYS A 54 9.27 -7.62 -2.37
C CYS A 54 7.75 -7.75 -2.12
N ARG A 55 7.38 -8.47 -1.06
CA ARG A 55 5.99 -8.62 -0.62
C ARG A 55 5.94 -8.55 0.90
N GLU A 56 5.19 -7.57 1.41
CA GLU A 56 5.08 -7.32 2.84
C GLU A 56 3.62 -7.38 3.30
N GLU A 57 3.42 -7.87 4.51
CA GLU A 57 2.11 -7.98 5.16
C GLU A 57 2.08 -7.10 6.42
N TYR A 58 1.17 -6.12 6.41
CA TYR A 58 0.97 -5.14 7.47
C TYR A 58 -0.32 -5.45 8.21
N ARG A 59 -0.20 -6.03 9.41
CA ARG A 59 -1.33 -6.27 10.31
C ARG A 59 -1.52 -5.08 11.24
N MET A 60 -2.73 -4.53 11.26
CA MET A 60 -3.09 -3.53 12.26
C MET A 60 -3.18 -4.17 13.64
N GLU A 61 -2.82 -3.41 14.69
CA GLU A 61 -2.76 -3.91 16.08
C GLU A 61 -4.07 -4.51 16.58
N ASP A 62 -5.22 -3.97 16.13
CA ASP A 62 -6.54 -4.45 16.53
C ASP A 62 -7.04 -5.65 15.71
N GLY A 63 -6.23 -6.12 14.75
CA GLY A 63 -6.51 -7.30 13.94
C GLY A 63 -7.61 -7.14 12.89
N LYS A 64 -8.22 -5.94 12.74
CA LYS A 64 -9.35 -5.74 11.82
C LYS A 64 -8.94 -5.56 10.36
N ALA A 65 -7.69 -5.14 10.14
CA ALA A 65 -7.16 -4.92 8.80
C ALA A 65 -5.78 -5.56 8.64
N VAL A 66 -5.62 -6.25 7.52
CA VAL A 66 -4.36 -6.77 7.00
C VAL A 66 -4.17 -6.18 5.62
N VAL A 67 -3.09 -5.43 5.41
CA VAL A 67 -2.72 -4.84 4.12
C VAL A 67 -1.52 -5.60 3.57
N ILE A 68 -1.60 -6.05 2.32
CA ILE A 68 -0.48 -6.71 1.64
C ILE A 68 -0.06 -5.82 0.49
N LEU A 69 1.23 -5.49 0.41
CA LEU A 69 1.82 -4.77 -0.71
C LEU A 69 2.84 -5.66 -1.41
N SER A 70 2.79 -5.67 -2.74
CA SER A 70 3.79 -6.32 -3.60
C SER A 70 4.39 -5.28 -4.54
N GLY A 71 5.67 -5.40 -4.83
CA GLY A 71 6.36 -4.52 -5.76
C GLY A 71 7.65 -5.10 -6.29
N ILE A 72 8.17 -4.50 -7.36
CA ILE A 72 9.43 -4.90 -7.99
C ILE A 72 10.38 -3.71 -7.98
N ARG A 73 11.56 -3.89 -7.39
CA ARG A 73 12.57 -2.83 -7.36
C ARG A 73 13.08 -2.56 -8.77
N THR A 74 12.80 -1.38 -9.28
CA THR A 74 13.21 -0.95 -10.63
C THR A 74 14.04 0.32 -10.55
N GLU A 75 15.15 0.41 -11.29
CA GLU A 75 15.94 1.64 -11.33
C GLU A 75 15.22 2.76 -12.10
N GLY A 76 15.39 4.00 -11.65
CA GLY A 76 14.86 5.18 -12.33
C GLY A 76 13.32 5.33 -12.28
N VAL A 77 12.62 4.45 -11.56
CA VAL A 77 11.17 4.52 -11.34
C VAL A 77 10.90 5.13 -9.96
N GLU A 78 9.88 5.96 -9.83
CA GLU A 78 9.47 6.45 -8.51
C GLU A 78 8.88 5.30 -7.67
N TYR A 79 9.07 5.36 -6.35
CA TYR A 79 8.65 4.29 -5.44
C TYR A 79 7.20 3.81 -5.66
N LEU A 80 6.25 4.73 -5.79
CA LEU A 80 4.83 4.35 -5.98
C LEU A 80 4.58 3.64 -7.32
N GLY A 81 5.40 3.91 -8.33
CA GLY A 81 5.40 3.21 -9.60
C GLY A 81 6.05 1.82 -9.53
N MET A 82 6.72 1.47 -8.43
CA MET A 82 7.26 0.12 -8.20
C MET A 82 6.27 -0.83 -7.53
N VAL A 83 5.15 -0.32 -6.99
CA VAL A 83 4.09 -1.14 -6.38
C VAL A 83 3.29 -1.80 -7.49
N THR A 84 3.27 -3.12 -7.52
CA THR A 84 2.60 -3.92 -8.55
C THR A 84 1.25 -4.45 -8.09
N GLU A 85 1.09 -4.74 -6.81
CA GLU A 85 -0.18 -5.20 -6.24
C GLU A 85 -0.41 -4.62 -4.84
N ALA A 86 -1.68 -4.44 -4.50
CA ALA A 86 -2.09 -4.04 -3.16
C ALA A 86 -3.39 -4.76 -2.79
N GLU A 87 -3.44 -5.34 -1.60
CA GLU A 87 -4.61 -6.05 -1.08
C GLU A 87 -4.94 -5.56 0.34
N ILE A 88 -6.23 -5.57 0.69
CA ILE A 88 -6.69 -5.41 2.07
C ILE A 88 -7.68 -6.51 2.42
N ASN A 89 -7.46 -7.23 3.52
CA ASN A 89 -8.32 -8.33 3.98
C ASN A 89 -8.67 -9.34 2.86
N GLY A 90 -7.70 -9.66 1.99
CA GLY A 90 -7.86 -10.57 0.84
C GLY A 90 -8.58 -9.96 -0.37
N ARG A 91 -8.92 -8.66 -0.35
CA ARG A 91 -9.50 -7.94 -1.48
C ARG A 91 -8.42 -7.16 -2.23
N LYS A 92 -8.26 -7.44 -3.52
CA LYS A 92 -7.37 -6.67 -4.41
C LYS A 92 -7.86 -5.23 -4.59
N ILE A 93 -6.94 -4.29 -4.41
CA ILE A 93 -7.13 -2.84 -4.59
C ILE A 93 -6.36 -2.34 -5.81
N LEU A 94 -5.15 -2.86 -5.99
CA LEU A 94 -4.33 -2.72 -7.18
C LEU A 94 -3.99 -4.13 -7.66
N SER A 95 -4.15 -4.37 -8.96
CA SER A 95 -3.71 -5.59 -9.63
C SER A 95 -2.74 -5.16 -10.71
N GLY A 96 -1.59 -5.82 -10.82
CA GLY A 96 -0.69 -5.64 -11.95
C GLY A 96 -1.34 -6.24 -13.20
N ASP A 97 -1.45 -5.45 -14.26
CA ASP A 97 -1.61 -5.95 -15.63
C ASP A 97 -0.23 -6.33 -16.20
#